data_AF-A0A954EAH0-F1
#
_entry.id   AF-A0A954EAH0-F1
#
_cell.length_a   1.000
_cell.length_b   1.000
_cell.length_c   1.000
_cell.angle_alpha   90.00
_cell.angle_beta   90.00
_cell.angle_gamma   90.00
#
_symmetry.space_group_name_H-M   'P 1'
#
loop_
_entity.id
_entity.type
_entity.pdbx_description
1 polymer ?
#
loop_
_entity_poly.entity_id
_entity_poly.type
_entity_poly.pdbx_seq_one_letter_code
_entity_poly.pdbx_strand_id
1 'polypeptide(L)'
;MFRFTYAFVLIFLLWLQSLFTDTVHTFENGSHRFHYNLVPWFFLGLICLTQAVFAEIARRFMKDKWLGILCLLFIPLFGFLSLKHVYERTEVSESGISHRREPPHTRYNVDIVWDDIQSAVKYETEQAGLFAPNFYNVGYVFTLKNGKDHELPSNTVLTAAHEEVDRILKMRNIPVTNQRIPIPQN
;
A
#
# COMPACT_ATOMS: atom_id res chain seq x y z
N MET A 1 -5.74 -35.05 -2.91
CA MET A 1 -6.67 -34.13 -2.24
C MET A 1 -5.96 -33.04 -1.44
N PHE A 2 -5.02 -33.37 -0.54
CA PHE A 2 -4.30 -32.38 0.29
C PHE A 2 -3.74 -31.15 -0.46
N ARG A 3 -2.99 -31.35 -1.55
CA ARG A 3 -2.41 -30.25 -2.34
C ARG A 3 -3.46 -29.32 -2.95
N PHE A 4 -4.60 -29.88 -3.35
CA PHE A 4 -5.72 -29.10 -3.88
C PHE A 4 -6.39 -28.28 -2.78
N THR A 5 -6.63 -28.90 -1.61
CA THR A 5 -7.17 -28.18 -0.44
C THR A 5 -6.25 -27.05 0.00
N TYR A 6 -4.93 -27.28 0.03
CA TYR A 6 -3.94 -26.25 0.32
C TYR A 6 -4.04 -25.06 -0.65
N ALA A 7 -3.99 -25.34 -1.95
CA ALA A 7 -4.08 -24.30 -2.97
C ALA A 7 -5.41 -23.54 -2.89
N PHE A 8 -6.52 -24.25 -2.71
CA PHE A 8 -7.84 -23.65 -2.57
C PHE A 8 -7.92 -22.71 -1.36
N VAL A 9 -7.47 -23.15 -0.18
CA VAL A 9 -7.49 -22.30 1.03
C VAL A 9 -6.61 -21.07 0.83
N LEU A 10 -5.42 -21.23 0.25
CA LEU A 10 -4.52 -20.10 0.01
C LEU A 10 -5.12 -19.08 -0.96
N ILE A 11 -5.66 -19.54 -2.09
CA ILE A 11 -6.33 -18.67 -3.08
C ILE A 11 -7.54 -18.00 -2.47
N PHE A 12 -8.34 -18.73 -1.70
CA PHE A 12 -9.53 -18.19 -1.04
C PHE A 12 -9.17 -17.11 -0.01
N LEU A 13 -8.11 -17.31 0.78
CA LEU A 13 -7.63 -16.30 1.74
C LEU A 13 -7.09 -15.06 1.04
N LEU A 14 -6.33 -15.21 -0.05
CA LEU A 14 -5.84 -14.07 -0.84
C LEU A 14 -6.99 -13.32 -1.52
N TRP A 15 -7.97 -14.05 -2.05
CA TRP A 15 -9.18 -13.47 -2.61
C TRP A 15 -9.95 -12.71 -1.54
N LEU A 16 -10.17 -13.30 -0.36
CA LEU A 16 -10.89 -12.66 0.74
C LEU A 16 -10.15 -11.40 1.21
N GLN A 17 -8.81 -11.45 1.38
CA GLN A 17 -7.99 -10.29 1.72
C GLN A 17 -8.15 -9.15 0.70
N SER A 18 -8.25 -9.47 -0.60
CA SER A 18 -8.40 -8.48 -1.67
C SER A 18 -9.71 -7.66 -1.57
N LEU A 19 -10.70 -8.14 -0.81
CA LEU A 19 -11.96 -7.44 -0.58
C LEU A 19 -11.89 -6.40 0.56
N PHE A 20 -10.82 -6.39 1.36
CA PHE A 20 -10.75 -5.60 2.60
C PHE A 20 -9.52 -4.69 2.70
N THR A 21 -9.11 -4.08 1.58
CA THR A 21 -8.06 -3.04 1.58
C THR A 21 -8.64 -1.68 1.89
N ASP A 22 -8.97 -1.44 3.16
CA ASP A 22 -9.37 -0.10 3.62
C ASP A 22 -8.18 0.68 4.18
N THR A 23 -8.28 1.99 4.04
CA THR A 23 -7.38 2.94 4.70
C THR A 23 -8.06 3.48 5.96
N VAL A 24 -7.26 3.79 6.97
CA VAL A 24 -7.68 4.45 8.19
C VAL A 24 -7.18 5.87 8.17
N HIS A 25 -8.06 6.80 8.53
CA HIS A 25 -7.73 8.18 8.80
C HIS A 25 -7.75 8.42 10.31
N THR A 26 -6.64 8.91 10.85
CA THR A 26 -6.52 9.37 12.24
C THR A 26 -6.11 10.83 12.27
N PHE A 27 -6.60 11.57 13.26
CA PHE A 27 -6.18 12.96 13.50
C PHE A 27 -5.49 13.05 14.85
N GLU A 28 -4.17 13.24 14.84
CA GLU A 28 -3.33 13.28 16.03
C GLU A 28 -2.40 14.49 15.96
N ASN A 29 -2.29 15.27 17.04
CA ASN A 29 -1.35 16.40 17.15
C ASN A 29 -1.42 17.42 15.99
N GLY A 30 -2.62 17.68 15.45
CA GLY A 30 -2.79 18.61 14.32
C GLY A 30 -2.37 18.04 12.95
N SER A 31 -2.16 16.72 12.85
CA SER A 31 -1.86 16.05 11.59
C SER A 31 -2.90 14.99 11.25
N HIS A 32 -3.32 14.98 9.99
CA HIS A 32 -4.11 13.93 9.37
C HIS A 32 -3.18 12.80 8.93
N ARG A 33 -3.26 11.65 9.58
CA ARG A 33 -2.50 10.45 9.22
C ARG A 33 -3.40 9.45 8.51
N PHE A 34 -2.97 9.05 7.32
CA PHE A 34 -3.59 8.02 6.49
C PHE A 34 -2.66 6.82 6.40
N HIS A 35 -3.18 5.62 6.63
CA HIS A 35 -2.42 4.37 6.52
C HIS A 35 -3.36 3.19 6.25
N TYR A 36 -2.82 2.03 5.89
CA TYR A 36 -3.62 0.80 5.78
C TYR A 36 -4.18 0.37 7.14
N ASN A 37 -5.39 -0.19 7.15
CA ASN A 37 -5.99 -0.74 8.36
C ASN A 37 -5.27 -2.02 8.86
N LEU A 38 -5.74 -2.59 9.96
CA LEU A 38 -5.18 -3.84 10.52
C LEU A 38 -5.63 -5.12 9.78
N VAL A 39 -6.49 -5.02 8.76
CA VAL A 39 -7.06 -6.19 8.09
C VAL A 39 -6.01 -6.98 7.29
N PRO A 40 -5.11 -6.37 6.50
CA PRO A 40 -3.99 -7.06 5.88
C PRO A 40 -3.14 -7.86 6.89
N TRP A 41 -2.97 -7.36 8.11
CA TRP A 41 -2.24 -8.07 9.18
C TRP A 41 -2.95 -9.31 9.67
N PHE A 42 -4.27 -9.21 9.87
CA PHE A 42 -5.09 -10.35 10.23
C PHE A 42 -4.99 -11.45 9.17
N PHE A 43 -5.10 -11.10 7.88
CA PHE A 43 -4.98 -12.06 6.79
C PHE A 43 -3.57 -12.63 6.64
N LEU A 44 -2.53 -11.83 6.80
CA LEU A 44 -1.15 -12.31 6.83
C LEU A 44 -0.95 -13.33 7.95
N GLY A 45 -1.45 -13.04 9.15
CA GLY A 45 -1.43 -13.97 10.27
C GLY A 45 -2.15 -15.28 9.96
N LEU A 46 -3.32 -15.20 9.33
CA LEU A 46 -4.11 -16.37 8.94
C LEU A 46 -3.44 -17.21 7.85
N ILE A 47 -2.80 -16.57 6.86
CA ILE A 47 -2.00 -17.24 5.83
C ILE A 47 -0.81 -17.94 6.48
N CYS A 48 -0.06 -17.26 7.35
CA CYS A 48 1.07 -17.85 8.06
C CYS A 48 0.66 -19.04 8.95
N LEU A 49 -0.47 -18.93 9.65
CA LEU A 49 -1.03 -20.03 10.44
C LEU A 49 -1.41 -21.21 9.55
N THR A 50 -2.05 -20.94 8.40
CA THR A 50 -2.38 -21.95 7.40
C THR A 50 -1.12 -22.66 6.92
N GLN A 51 -0.06 -21.93 6.60
CA GLN A 51 1.22 -22.52 6.21
C GLN A 51 1.79 -23.44 7.29
N ALA A 52 1.77 -23.01 8.57
CA ALA A 52 2.26 -23.81 9.69
C ALA A 52 1.44 -25.10 9.89
N VAL A 53 0.10 -25.02 9.80
CA VAL A 53 -0.79 -26.17 9.93
C VAL A 53 -0.56 -27.17 8.79
N PHE A 54 -0.52 -26.70 7.54
CA PHE A 54 -0.26 -27.56 6.39
C PHE A 54 1.15 -28.15 6.40
N ALA A 55 2.15 -27.40 6.86
CA ALA A 55 3.50 -27.92 7.05
C ALA A 55 3.52 -29.06 8.07
N GLU A 56 2.81 -28.91 9.19
CA GLU A 56 2.75 -29.93 10.24
C GLU A 56 2.00 -31.18 9.77
N ILE A 57 0.92 -31.01 9.01
CA ILE A 57 0.18 -32.13 8.41
C ILE A 57 1.06 -32.89 7.41
N ALA A 58 1.76 -32.16 6.52
CA ALA A 58 2.68 -32.75 5.54
C ALA A 58 3.80 -33.54 6.24
N ARG A 59 4.37 -32.98 7.31
CA ARG A 59 5.44 -33.61 8.08
C ARG A 59 4.98 -34.85 8.83
N ARG A 60 3.85 -34.80 9.55
CA ARG A 60 3.40 -35.90 10.44
C ARG A 60 2.64 -36.99 9.69
N PHE A 61 1.64 -36.62 8.90
CA PHE A 61 0.71 -37.59 8.32
C PHE A 61 1.17 -38.07 6.94
N MET A 62 1.69 -37.17 6.11
CA MET A 62 2.17 -37.53 4.77
C MET A 62 3.63 -38.00 4.76
N LYS A 63 4.37 -37.78 5.85
CA LYS A 63 5.81 -38.00 5.95
C LYS A 63 6.63 -37.29 4.86
N ASP A 64 6.06 -36.25 4.26
CA ASP A 64 6.66 -35.46 3.18
C ASP A 64 7.33 -34.21 3.79
N LYS A 65 8.61 -34.37 4.14
CA LYS A 65 9.40 -33.32 4.78
C LYS A 65 9.66 -32.14 3.83
N TRP A 66 9.76 -32.39 2.53
CA TRP A 66 10.04 -31.36 1.54
C TRP A 66 8.85 -30.44 1.36
N LEU A 67 7.64 -31.00 1.28
CA LEU A 67 6.41 -30.20 1.25
C LEU A 67 6.25 -29.37 2.52
N GLY A 68 6.56 -29.95 3.68
CA GLY A 68 6.54 -29.21 4.95
C GLY A 68 7.51 -28.02 4.97
N ILE A 69 8.76 -28.22 4.53
CA ILE A 69 9.75 -27.14 4.41
C ILE A 69 9.28 -26.07 3.43
N LEU A 70 8.74 -26.48 2.28
CA LEU A 70 8.23 -25.54 1.27
C LEU A 70 7.12 -24.65 1.83
N CYS A 71 6.13 -25.22 2.55
CA CYS A 71 5.09 -24.45 3.22
C CYS A 71 5.67 -23.44 4.22
N LEU A 72 6.68 -23.83 5.02
CA LEU A 72 7.32 -22.92 5.97
C LEU A 72 8.12 -21.80 5.27
N LEU A 73 8.73 -22.08 4.12
CA LEU A 73 9.45 -21.06 3.34
C LEU A 73 8.52 -20.00 2.73
N PHE A 74 7.24 -20.31 2.53
CA PHE A 74 6.27 -19.32 2.10
C PHE A 74 5.97 -18.27 3.17
N ILE A 75 6.14 -18.57 4.46
CA ILE A 75 5.89 -17.61 5.56
C ILE A 75 6.75 -16.34 5.41
N PRO A 76 8.11 -16.42 5.36
CA PRO A 76 8.93 -15.22 5.18
C PRO A 76 8.69 -14.55 3.81
N LEU A 77 8.35 -15.30 2.77
CA LEU A 77 8.02 -14.73 1.46
C LEU A 77 6.75 -13.85 1.53
N PHE A 78 5.67 -14.35 2.15
CA PHE A 78 4.46 -13.57 2.36
C PHE A 78 4.71 -12.37 3.27
N GLY A 79 5.51 -12.55 4.33
CA GLY A 79 5.95 -11.45 5.18
C GLY A 79 6.62 -10.35 4.38
N PHE A 80 7.60 -10.69 3.53
CA PHE A 80 8.29 -9.73 2.67
C PHE A 80 7.36 -9.02 1.69
N LEU A 81 6.49 -9.74 0.99
CA LEU A 81 5.55 -9.16 0.03
C LEU A 81 4.51 -8.25 0.69
N SER A 82 4.21 -8.48 1.97
CA SER A 82 3.26 -7.68 2.73
C SER A 82 3.85 -6.37 3.28
N LEU A 83 5.18 -6.20 3.31
CA LEU A 83 5.85 -5.04 3.93
C LEU A 83 5.34 -3.70 3.40
N LYS A 84 5.00 -3.61 2.11
CA LYS A 84 4.40 -2.40 1.53
C LYS A 84 3.14 -1.96 2.29
N HIS A 85 2.28 -2.90 2.66
CA HIS A 85 1.03 -2.61 3.35
C HIS A 85 1.26 -2.23 4.82
N VAL A 86 2.43 -2.57 5.36
CA VAL A 86 2.80 -2.32 6.75
C VAL A 86 3.24 -0.88 6.99
N TYR A 87 4.02 -0.34 6.05
CA TYR A 87 4.78 0.88 6.28
C TYR A 87 4.31 2.06 5.44
N GLU A 88 3.42 1.83 4.48
CA GLU A 88 2.85 2.91 3.67
C GLU A 88 1.90 3.77 4.49
N ARG A 89 2.33 5.01 4.73
CA ARG A 89 1.57 6.04 5.44
C ARG A 89 1.80 7.41 4.82
N THR A 90 0.77 8.24 4.85
CA THR A 90 0.84 9.65 4.47
C THR A 90 0.34 10.48 5.63
N GLU A 91 1.17 11.41 6.09
CA GLU A 91 0.87 12.37 7.14
C GLU A 91 0.78 13.75 6.51
N VAL A 92 -0.37 14.39 6.67
CA VAL A 92 -0.63 15.74 6.20
C VAL A 92 -0.79 16.63 7.43
N SER A 93 0.02 17.66 7.53
CA SER A 93 0.02 18.61 8.64
C SER A 93 -0.05 20.04 8.11
N GLU A 94 -0.26 21.02 8.99
CA GLU A 94 -0.20 22.42 8.58
C GLU A 94 1.19 22.83 8.07
N SER A 95 2.27 22.20 8.54
CA SER A 95 3.65 22.53 8.16
C SER A 95 4.13 21.84 6.87
N GLY A 96 3.62 20.64 6.58
CA GLY A 96 4.08 19.86 5.43
C GLY A 96 3.33 18.55 5.24
N ILE A 97 3.78 17.81 4.22
CA ILE A 97 3.39 16.43 3.95
C ILE A 97 4.59 15.50 4.16
N SER A 98 4.35 14.40 4.84
CA SER A 98 5.30 13.32 5.07
C SER A 98 4.72 12.05 4.47
N HIS A 99 5.48 11.40 3.59
CA HIS A 99 5.14 10.08 3.07
C HIS A 99 6.22 9.09 3.49
N ARG A 100 5.82 7.88 3.89
CA ARG A 100 6.72 6.78 4.24
C ARG A 100 6.17 5.51 3.62
N ARG A 101 7.04 4.64 3.09
CA ARG A 101 6.63 3.41 2.41
C ARG A 101 7.23 2.13 2.98
N GLU A 102 8.55 2.04 3.20
CA GLU A 102 9.26 0.89 3.80
C GLU A 102 10.63 1.31 4.37
N PRO A 103 11.21 0.58 5.34
CA PRO A 103 12.65 0.52 5.60
C PRO A 103 13.32 -0.53 4.68
N PRO A 104 14.53 -0.31 4.12
CA PRO A 104 15.39 0.89 4.23
C PRO A 104 14.87 2.06 3.38
N HIS A 105 15.30 3.28 3.70
CA HIS A 105 14.82 4.54 3.10
C HIS A 105 14.59 4.46 1.60
N THR A 106 13.32 4.31 1.19
CA THR A 106 12.96 4.39 -0.23
C THR A 106 13.03 5.85 -0.67
N ARG A 107 13.23 6.09 -1.98
CA ARG A 107 13.13 7.45 -2.56
C ARG A 107 11.78 8.13 -2.32
N TYR A 108 10.78 7.37 -1.90
CA TYR A 108 9.43 7.81 -1.60
C TYR A 108 9.23 8.19 -0.13
N ASN A 109 10.23 7.97 0.73
CA ASN A 109 10.21 8.48 2.09
C ASN A 109 10.60 9.97 2.04
N VAL A 110 9.61 10.85 1.93
CA VAL A 110 9.83 12.29 1.71
C VAL A 110 9.08 13.10 2.77
N ASP A 111 9.74 14.15 3.25
CA ASP A 111 9.13 15.24 4.01
C ASP A 111 9.20 16.51 3.17
N ILE A 112 8.05 17.09 2.85
CA ILE A 112 7.94 18.29 2.03
C ILE A 112 7.23 19.37 2.83
N VAL A 113 7.94 20.46 3.10
CA VAL A 113 7.36 21.66 3.70
C VAL A 113 6.50 22.36 2.66
N TRP A 114 5.28 22.74 3.01
CA TRP A 114 4.37 23.35 2.03
C TRP A 114 4.91 24.65 1.43
N ASP A 115 5.59 25.44 2.25
CA ASP A 115 6.17 26.72 1.84
C ASP A 115 7.33 26.57 0.84
N ASP A 116 7.90 25.38 0.70
CA ASP A 116 8.96 25.10 -0.27
C ASP A 116 8.40 24.69 -1.64
N ILE A 117 7.11 24.40 -1.74
CA ILE A 117 6.47 23.95 -2.99
C ILE A 117 6.19 25.15 -3.89
N GLN A 118 6.65 25.08 -5.13
CA GLN A 118 6.37 26.05 -6.18
C GLN A 118 5.14 25.65 -6.99
N SER A 119 5.01 24.38 -7.34
CA SER A 119 3.87 23.83 -8.08
C SER A 119 3.70 22.34 -7.81
N ALA A 120 2.51 21.82 -8.05
CA ALA A 120 2.20 20.40 -7.97
C ALA A 120 1.59 19.88 -9.28
N VAL A 121 1.90 18.65 -9.63
CA VAL A 121 1.19 17.87 -10.65
C VAL A 121 0.49 16.73 -9.92
N LYS A 122 -0.84 16.73 -9.93
CA LYS A 122 -1.67 15.62 -9.48
C LYS A 122 -1.86 14.68 -10.66
N TYR A 123 -1.50 13.41 -10.49
CA TYR A 123 -1.73 12.41 -11.52
C TYR A 123 -2.63 11.28 -11.02
N GLU A 124 -3.61 10.91 -11.85
CA GLU A 124 -4.54 9.82 -11.60
C GLU A 124 -4.11 8.63 -12.45
N THR A 125 -3.73 7.53 -11.81
CA THR A 125 -3.38 6.28 -12.46
C THR A 125 -4.53 5.31 -12.34
N GLU A 126 -5.09 4.90 -13.46
CA GLU A 126 -6.14 3.88 -13.48
C GLU A 126 -5.56 2.52 -13.13
N GLN A 127 -6.21 1.80 -12.21
CA GLN A 127 -5.90 0.42 -11.87
C GLN A 127 -7.07 -0.47 -12.27
N ALA A 128 -6.74 -1.56 -12.96
CA ALA A 128 -7.68 -2.61 -13.25
C ALA A 128 -8.06 -3.31 -11.94
N GLY A 129 -9.34 -3.25 -11.58
CA GLY A 129 -9.87 -4.10 -10.54
C GLY A 129 -9.90 -5.54 -11.06
N LEU A 130 -9.24 -6.48 -10.39
CA LEU A 130 -9.26 -7.89 -10.80
C LEU A 130 -10.70 -8.44 -10.85
N PHE A 131 -11.60 -7.89 -10.02
CA PHE A 131 -13.02 -8.22 -9.94
C PHE A 131 -13.92 -7.02 -9.54
N ALA A 132 -13.42 -5.79 -9.67
CA ALA A 132 -14.09 -4.56 -9.27
C ALA A 132 -14.02 -3.53 -10.42
N PRO A 133 -14.88 -2.48 -10.44
CA PRO A 133 -14.73 -1.38 -11.37
C PRO A 133 -13.30 -0.81 -11.30
N ASN A 134 -12.79 -0.33 -12.43
CA ASN A 134 -11.52 0.38 -12.44
C ASN A 134 -11.59 1.52 -11.43
N PHE A 135 -10.54 1.66 -10.65
CA PHE A 135 -10.40 2.74 -9.69
C PHE A 135 -9.13 3.53 -10.00
N TYR A 136 -9.14 4.81 -9.66
CA TYR A 136 -7.99 5.67 -9.85
C TYR A 136 -7.24 5.80 -8.54
N ASN A 137 -5.94 5.52 -8.58
CA ASN A 137 -5.05 5.93 -7.51
C ASN A 137 -4.47 7.31 -7.84
N VAL A 138 -4.38 8.16 -6.83
CA VAL A 138 -3.81 9.51 -6.93
C VAL A 138 -2.34 9.50 -6.51
N GLY A 139 -1.52 10.14 -7.32
CA GLY A 139 -0.13 10.49 -7.05
C GLY A 139 0.13 11.99 -7.19
N TYR A 140 1.27 12.45 -6.67
CA TYR A 140 1.70 13.85 -6.79
C TYR A 140 3.17 13.95 -7.19
N VAL A 141 3.48 14.92 -8.06
CA VAL A 141 4.85 15.40 -8.26
C VAL A 141 4.90 16.85 -7.79
N PHE A 142 5.73 17.13 -6.80
CA PHE A 142 5.92 18.47 -6.28
C PHE A 142 7.22 19.05 -6.82
N THR A 143 7.12 20.18 -7.52
CA THR A 143 8.28 20.98 -7.89
C THR A 143 8.52 22.01 -6.79
N LEU A 144 9.68 21.95 -6.17
CA LEU A 144 10.09 22.87 -5.11
C LEU A 144 10.68 24.15 -5.68
N LYS A 145 10.70 25.22 -4.88
CA LYS A 145 11.30 26.53 -5.22
C LYS A 145 12.79 26.45 -5.56
N ASN A 146 13.48 25.40 -5.11
CA ASN A 146 14.88 25.14 -5.44
C ASN A 146 15.07 24.40 -6.79
N GLY A 147 13.98 24.15 -7.53
CA GLY A 147 13.97 23.46 -8.82
C GLY A 147 14.05 21.94 -8.75
N LYS A 148 14.00 21.32 -7.56
CA LYS A 148 13.95 19.87 -7.40
C LYS A 148 12.51 19.36 -7.42
N ASP A 149 12.33 18.20 -8.04
CA ASP A 149 11.06 17.49 -8.03
C ASP A 149 11.07 16.37 -6.99
N HIS A 150 9.94 16.23 -6.29
CA HIS A 150 9.67 15.13 -5.38
C HIS A 150 8.41 14.39 -5.79
N GLU A 151 8.55 13.09 -6.05
CA GLU A 151 7.46 12.22 -6.45
C GLU A 151 6.87 11.49 -5.22
N LEU A 152 5.58 11.65 -5.01
CA LEU A 152 4.77 10.77 -4.19
C LEU A 152 4.01 9.80 -5.11
N PRO A 153 4.36 8.49 -5.09
CA PRO A 153 3.86 7.53 -6.05
C PRO A 153 2.36 7.30 -5.87
N SER A 154 1.64 7.12 -6.96
CA SER A 154 0.21 6.81 -6.92
C SER A 154 -0.06 5.51 -6.15
N ASN A 155 -0.84 5.60 -5.07
CA ASN A 155 -1.18 4.48 -4.20
C ASN A 155 -2.49 4.73 -3.42
N THR A 156 -3.04 3.68 -2.77
CA THR A 156 -4.32 3.75 -2.05
C THR A 156 -4.29 4.71 -0.85
N VAL A 157 -3.18 4.78 -0.12
CA VAL A 157 -3.05 5.65 1.07
C VAL A 157 -3.02 7.12 0.68
N LEU A 158 -2.27 7.46 -0.36
CA LEU A 158 -2.22 8.82 -0.91
C LEU A 158 -3.53 9.20 -1.59
N THR A 159 -4.21 8.23 -2.19
CA THR A 159 -5.58 8.39 -2.67
C THR A 159 -6.53 8.69 -1.51
N ALA A 160 -6.39 8.08 -0.34
CA ALA A 160 -7.21 8.46 0.81
C ALA A 160 -6.87 9.87 1.33
N ALA A 161 -5.61 10.29 1.24
CA ALA A 161 -5.14 11.60 1.68
C ALA A 161 -5.42 12.75 0.70
N HIS A 162 -5.82 12.46 -0.55
CA HIS A 162 -5.77 13.42 -1.64
C HIS A 162 -6.63 14.67 -1.41
N GLU A 163 -7.82 14.53 -0.83
CA GLU A 163 -8.72 15.66 -0.57
C GLU A 163 -8.07 16.66 0.39
N GLU A 164 -7.34 16.16 1.38
CA GLU A 164 -6.67 16.97 2.38
C GLU A 164 -5.43 17.65 1.80
N VAL A 165 -4.67 16.94 0.94
CA VAL A 165 -3.57 17.52 0.18
C VAL A 165 -4.07 18.64 -0.74
N ASP A 166 -5.11 18.37 -1.54
CA ASP A 166 -5.71 19.33 -2.46
C ASP A 166 -6.26 20.55 -1.72
N ARG A 167 -6.87 20.35 -0.54
CA ARG A 167 -7.34 21.42 0.34
C ARG A 167 -6.19 22.35 0.75
N ILE A 168 -5.06 21.80 1.22
CA ILE A 168 -3.90 22.60 1.65
C ILE A 168 -3.24 23.32 0.46
N LEU A 169 -3.06 22.64 -0.66
CA LEU A 169 -2.51 23.24 -1.88
C LEU A 169 -3.35 24.45 -2.31
N LYS A 170 -4.69 24.30 -2.31
CA LYS A 170 -5.62 25.38 -2.61
C LYS A 170 -5.54 26.52 -1.60
N MET A 171 -5.53 26.23 -0.30
CA MET A 171 -5.43 27.25 0.76
C MET A 171 -4.15 28.09 0.65
N ARG A 172 -3.04 27.46 0.23
CA ARG A 172 -1.74 28.12 0.06
C ARG A 172 -1.53 28.72 -1.33
N ASN A 173 -2.54 28.67 -2.21
CA ASN A 173 -2.47 29.12 -3.60
C ASN A 173 -1.32 28.47 -4.40
N ILE A 174 -0.98 27.22 -4.08
CA ILE A 174 0.01 26.45 -4.84
C ILE A 174 -0.68 25.95 -6.13
N PRO A 175 -0.15 26.27 -7.32
CA PRO A 175 -0.76 25.85 -8.57
C PRO A 175 -0.69 24.33 -8.73
N VAL A 176 -1.82 23.71 -9.07
CA VAL A 176 -1.95 22.27 -9.29
C VAL A 176 -2.37 21.99 -10.73
N THR A 177 -1.60 21.16 -11.43
CA THR A 177 -1.98 20.63 -12.75
C THR A 177 -2.49 19.21 -12.61
N ASN A 178 -3.67 18.91 -13.17
CA ASN A 178 -4.23 17.56 -13.17
C ASN A 178 -3.84 16.81 -14.44
N GLN A 179 -3.32 15.59 -14.29
CA GLN A 179 -3.00 14.69 -15.39
C GLN A 179 -3.67 13.34 -15.17
N ARG A 180 -4.21 12.74 -16.24
CA ARG A 180 -4.74 11.37 -16.21
C ARG A 180 -3.80 10.47 -16.99
N ILE A 181 -3.33 9.42 -16.34
CA ILE A 181 -2.45 8.42 -16.93
C ILE A 181 -3.30 7.16 -17.18
N PRO A 182 -3.74 6.92 -18.43
CA PRO A 182 -4.50 5.72 -18.77
C PRO A 182 -3.62 4.47 -18.64
N ILE A 183 -4.24 3.31 -18.40
CA ILE A 183 -3.55 2.02 -18.43
C ILE A 183 -2.92 1.85 -19.83
N PRO A 184 -1.61 1.57 -19.95
CA PRO A 184 -1.03 1.22 -21.24
C PRO A 184 -1.76 -0.02 -21.80
N GLN A 185 -2.36 0.13 -22.98
CA GLN A 185 -2.96 -1.00 -23.71
C GLN A 185 -1.82 -1.86 -24.25
N ASN A 186 -1.40 -2.86 -23.47
CA ASN A 186 -0.50 -3.92 -23.92
C ASN A 186 -1.30 -5.12 -24.43
#